data_AF-A0A7V1IKE2-F1
#
_entry.id   AF-A0A7V1IKE2-F1
#
_cell.length_a   1.000
_cell.length_b   1.000
_cell.length_c   1.000
_cell.angle_alpha   90.00
_cell.angle_beta   90.00
_cell.angle_gamma   90.00
#
_symmetry.space_group_name_H-M   'P 1'
#
loop_
_entity.id
_entity.type
_entity.pdbx_description
1 polymer ?
#
loop_
_entity_poly.entity_id
_entity_poly.type
_entity_poly.pdbx_seq_one_letter_code
_entity_poly.pdbx_strand_id
1 'polypeptide(L)'
;MSVHGEYNRALETLLATLRQLEAPPVGGWIEALERARPGPDLDLSGAARLCLRVLHEIESTRSLSTPSEEPGLAPGPLRPAFEHLHAHCRAVLGIPQEIARKDGGRGRTTPIA
;
A
#
# COMPACT_ATOMS: atom_id res chain seq x y z
N MET A 1 4.67 -15.12 -14.31
CA MET A 1 4.79 -14.80 -12.88
C MET A 1 3.43 -14.97 -12.23
N SER A 2 3.33 -15.67 -11.09
CA SER A 2 2.05 -15.92 -10.41
C SER A 2 1.74 -14.79 -9.45
N VAL A 3 0.52 -14.23 -9.52
CA VAL A 3 0.07 -13.10 -8.67
C VAL A 3 0.22 -13.41 -7.17
N HIS A 4 0.01 -14.67 -6.77
CA HIS A 4 0.25 -15.15 -5.41
C HIS A 4 1.71 -15.00 -4.95
N GLY A 5 2.67 -15.29 -5.84
CA GLY A 5 4.09 -15.22 -5.51
C GLY A 5 4.59 -13.79 -5.38
N GLU A 6 4.08 -12.89 -6.23
CA GLU A 6 4.42 -11.46 -6.18
C GLU A 6 3.84 -10.77 -4.95
N TYR A 7 2.58 -11.09 -4.60
CA TYR A 7 1.98 -10.63 -3.36
C TYR A 7 2.82 -11.06 -2.15
N ASN A 8 3.21 -12.34 -2.08
CA ASN A 8 3.98 -12.84 -0.95
C ASN A 8 5.36 -12.17 -0.87
N ARG A 9 6.06 -12.04 -1.99
CA ARG A 9 7.34 -11.31 -2.08
C ARG A 9 7.24 -9.87 -1.57
N ALA A 10 6.19 -9.15 -1.97
CA ALA A 10 5.94 -7.78 -1.54
C ALA A 10 5.65 -7.71 -0.04
N LEU A 11 4.84 -8.63 0.48
CA LEU A 11 4.50 -8.72 1.90
C LEU A 11 5.75 -9.03 2.75
N GLU A 12 6.59 -9.98 2.33
CA GLU A 12 7.83 -10.32 3.03
C GLU A 12 8.82 -9.15 3.03
N THR A 13 8.91 -8.42 1.92
CA THR A 13 9.73 -7.20 1.83
C THR A 13 9.27 -6.16 2.84
N LEU A 14 7.95 -5.91 2.93
CA LEU A 14 7.41 -4.96 3.90
C LEU A 14 7.65 -5.39 5.35
N LEU A 15 7.43 -6.67 5.67
CA LEU A 15 7.70 -7.22 7.00
C LEU A 15 9.17 -7.10 7.39
N ALA A 16 10.09 -7.38 6.46
CA ALA A 16 11.53 -7.22 6.68
C ALA A 16 11.90 -5.76 6.95
N THR A 17 11.32 -4.81 6.21
CA THR A 17 11.55 -3.38 6.43
C THR A 17 10.97 -2.92 7.77
N LEU A 18 9.77 -3.37 8.15
CA LEU A 18 9.16 -3.04 9.45
C LEU A 18 10.00 -3.57 10.62
N ARG A 19 10.58 -4.76 10.50
CA ARG A 19 11.48 -5.35 11.50
C ARG A 19 12.82 -4.62 11.64
N GLN A 20 13.24 -3.88 10.62
CA GLN A 20 14.47 -3.08 10.63
C GLN A 20 14.29 -1.68 11.23
N LEU A 21 13.06 -1.27 11.55
CA LEU A 21 12.83 0.02 12.19
C LEU A 21 13.28 -0.03 13.65
N GLU A 22 14.13 0.93 14.04
CA GLU A 22 14.60 1.08 15.43
C GLU A 22 13.45 1.39 16.41
N ALA A 23 12.35 1.98 15.93
CA ALA A 23 11.15 2.18 16.71
C ALA A 23 10.16 1.03 16.48
N PRO A 24 9.72 0.34 17.55
CA PRO A 24 8.73 -0.73 17.41
C PRO A 24 7.44 -0.15 16.81
N PRO A 25 6.83 -0.83 15.82
CA PRO A 25 5.56 -0.39 15.27
C PRO A 25 4.51 -0.38 16.39
N VAL A 26 3.94 0.80 16.65
CA VAL A 26 2.91 1.00 17.67
C VAL A 26 1.67 0.22 17.23
N GLY A 27 1.25 -0.82 17.97
CA GLY A 27 -0.05 -1.47 17.74
C GLY A 27 -0.04 -2.79 16.94
N GLY A 28 1.05 -3.56 16.95
CA GLY A 28 0.98 -4.96 16.46
C GLY A 28 0.84 -5.12 14.94
N TRP A 29 1.25 -4.11 14.16
CA TRP A 29 1.15 -4.12 12.69
C TRP A 29 1.82 -5.32 12.02
N ILE A 30 2.94 -5.79 12.58
CA ILE A 30 3.63 -6.99 12.09
C ILE A 30 2.71 -8.21 12.23
N GLU A 31 2.08 -8.39 13.39
CA GLU A 31 1.15 -9.49 13.64
C GLU A 31 -0.07 -9.40 12.71
N ALA A 32 -0.62 -8.20 12.50
CA ALA A 32 -1.75 -7.98 11.60
C ALA A 32 -1.39 -8.29 10.12
N LEU A 33 -0.18 -7.92 9.68
CA LEU A 33 0.33 -8.26 8.34
C LEU A 33 0.63 -9.76 8.20
N GLU A 34 1.12 -10.42 9.25
CA GLU A 34 1.33 -11.87 9.25
C GLU A 34 0.01 -12.64 9.15
N ARG A 35 -1.09 -12.13 9.75
CA ARG A 35 -2.45 -12.66 9.56
C ARG A 35 -2.99 -12.46 8.15
N ALA A 36 -2.46 -11.50 7.40
CA ALA A 36 -2.81 -11.26 6.00
C ALA A 36 -2.01 -12.12 5.00
N ARG A 37 -1.26 -13.14 5.48
CA ARG A 37 -0.61 -14.12 4.61
C ARG A 37 -1.67 -15.06 3.99
N PRO A 38 -1.71 -15.21 2.65
CA PRO A 38 -2.59 -16.17 2.01
C PRO A 38 -2.19 -17.58 2.42
N GLY A 39 -3.17 -18.39 2.73
CA GLY A 39 -2.99 -19.74 3.26
C GLY A 39 -4.13 -20.65 2.83
N PRO A 40 -4.17 -21.89 3.32
CA PRO A 40 -5.22 -22.84 2.96
C PRO A 40 -6.63 -22.38 3.38
N ASP A 41 -6.72 -21.51 4.40
CA ASP A 41 -7.97 -20.98 4.97
C ASP A 41 -8.29 -19.55 4.48
N LEU A 42 -7.35 -18.89 3.79
CA LEU A 42 -7.47 -17.48 3.40
C LEU A 42 -7.07 -17.28 1.93
N ASP A 43 -8.08 -17.05 1.10
CA ASP A 43 -7.90 -16.71 -0.31
C ASP A 43 -7.10 -15.42 -0.50
N LEU A 44 -6.44 -15.31 -1.65
CA LEU A 44 -5.62 -14.14 -2.02
C LEU A 44 -6.38 -12.82 -1.93
N SER A 45 -7.66 -12.80 -2.31
CA SER A 45 -8.51 -11.61 -2.20
C SER A 45 -8.82 -11.24 -0.75
N GLY A 46 -9.00 -12.23 0.12
CA GLY A 46 -9.18 -12.00 1.57
C GLY A 46 -7.91 -11.45 2.20
N ALA A 47 -6.78 -12.07 1.88
CA ALA A 47 -5.43 -11.61 2.26
C ALA A 47 -5.19 -10.16 1.81
N ALA A 48 -5.43 -9.83 0.54
CA ALA A 48 -5.25 -8.49 0.01
C ALA A 48 -6.13 -7.43 0.70
N ARG A 49 -7.39 -7.75 1.04
CA ARG A 49 -8.28 -6.82 1.76
C ARG A 49 -7.81 -6.58 3.20
N LEU A 50 -7.42 -7.64 3.91
CA LEU A 50 -6.84 -7.52 5.24
C LEU A 50 -5.57 -6.68 5.20
N CYS A 51 -4.71 -6.95 4.23
CA CYS A 51 -3.47 -6.20 4.04
C CYS A 51 -3.76 -4.71 3.80
N LEU A 52 -4.67 -4.36 2.87
CA LEU A 52 -5.05 -2.96 2.62
C LEU A 52 -5.58 -2.26 3.87
N ARG A 53 -6.39 -2.94 4.68
CA ARG A 53 -6.90 -2.37 5.94
C ARG A 53 -5.76 -2.01 6.88
N VAL A 54 -4.81 -2.94 7.06
CA VAL A 54 -3.64 -2.72 7.93
C VAL A 54 -2.77 -1.58 7.39
N LEU A 55 -2.51 -1.55 6.08
CA LEU A 55 -1.75 -0.45 5.46
C LEU A 55 -2.41 0.91 5.70
N HIS A 56 -3.72 1.01 5.53
CA HIS A 56 -4.48 2.24 5.76
C HIS A 56 -4.47 2.67 7.24
N GLU A 57 -4.49 1.72 8.18
CA GLU A 57 -4.38 2.00 9.62
C GLU A 57 -2.99 2.56 9.97
N ILE A 58 -1.93 1.98 9.39
CA ILE A 58 -0.56 2.45 9.58
C ILE A 58 -0.39 3.88 9.04
N GLU A 59 -0.89 4.13 7.82
CA GLU A 59 -0.86 5.47 7.22
C GLU A 59 -1.67 6.48 8.02
N SER A 60 -2.86 6.08 8.51
CA SER A 60 -3.70 6.93 9.36
C SER A 60 -2.99 7.27 10.67
N THR A 61 -2.41 6.28 11.35
CA THR A 61 -1.67 6.46 12.60
C THR A 61 -0.46 7.37 12.41
N ARG A 62 0.25 7.22 11.28
CA ARG A 62 1.40 8.06 10.93
C ARG A 62 0.99 9.50 10.59
N SER A 63 -0.13 9.67 9.89
CA SER A 63 -0.71 10.98 9.54
C SER A 63 -1.22 11.74 10.77
N LEU A 64 -1.83 11.03 11.72
CA LEU A 64 -2.27 11.59 13.01
C LEU A 64 -1.09 12.00 13.90
N SER A 65 0.06 11.35 13.76
CA SER A 65 1.24 11.62 14.59
C SER A 65 2.07 12.82 14.11
N THR A 66 1.84 13.33 12.88
CA THR A 66 2.55 14.52 12.37
C THR A 66 1.65 15.38 11.48
N PRO A 67 1.03 16.46 11.98
CA PRO A 67 0.43 17.51 11.15
C PRO A 67 1.47 18.48 10.54
N SER A 68 2.76 18.16 10.59
CA SER A 68 3.82 19.01 10.04
C SER A 68 4.42 18.35 8.81
N GLU A 69 4.07 18.89 7.65
CA GLU A 69 4.85 18.79 6.42
C GLU A 69 6.30 19.23 6.72
N GLU A 70 7.16 18.28 7.09
CA GLU A 70 8.60 18.43 6.94
C GLU A 70 8.96 17.70 5.63
N PRO A 71 9.13 18.41 4.50
CA PRO A 71 9.57 17.84 3.22
C PRO A 71 11.04 17.35 3.22
N GLY A 72 11.56 16.92 4.37
CA GLY A 72 12.97 16.58 4.60
C GLY A 72 13.24 15.17 5.14
N LEU A 73 12.24 14.45 5.64
CA LEU A 73 12.44 13.03 5.95
C LEU A 73 12.35 12.26 4.63
N ALA A 74 13.51 11.99 4.02
CA ALA A 74 13.66 11.16 2.83
C ALA A 74 12.63 10.03 2.82
N PRO A 75 11.99 9.68 1.68
CA PRO A 75 10.96 8.65 1.62
C PRO A 75 11.51 7.41 2.32
N GLY A 76 11.05 7.17 3.55
CA GLY A 76 11.66 6.14 4.38
C GLY A 76 11.61 4.81 3.63
N PRO A 77 12.52 3.87 3.89
CA PRO A 77 12.61 2.60 3.14
C PRO A 77 11.29 1.80 3.14
N LEU A 78 10.37 2.11 4.05
CA LEU A 78 9.00 1.59 4.09
C LEU A 78 8.12 2.03 2.92
N ARG A 79 8.23 3.29 2.48
CA ARG A 79 7.32 3.90 1.51
C ARG A 79 7.29 3.16 0.17
N PRO A 80 8.43 2.80 -0.45
CA PRO A 80 8.40 1.98 -1.67
C PRO A 80 7.82 0.58 -1.42
N ALA A 81 8.10 -0.04 -0.27
CA ALA A 81 7.53 -1.36 0.07
C ALA A 81 6.00 -1.30 0.28
N PHE A 82 5.51 -0.22 0.89
CA PHE A 82 4.09 0.08 1.07
C PHE A 82 3.39 0.25 -0.27
N GLU A 83 3.90 1.14 -1.13
CA GLU A 83 3.32 1.42 -2.44
C GLU A 83 3.31 0.16 -3.32
N HIS A 84 4.39 -0.63 -3.28
CA HIS A 84 4.51 -1.87 -4.02
C HIS A 84 3.47 -2.91 -3.56
N LEU A 85 3.31 -3.11 -2.25
CA LEU A 85 2.31 -4.04 -1.72
C LEU A 85 0.88 -3.55 -1.95
N HIS A 86 0.62 -2.25 -1.77
CA HIS A 86 -0.66 -1.62 -2.06
C HIS A 86 -1.06 -1.80 -3.53
N ALA A 87 -0.09 -1.64 -4.45
CA ALA A 87 -0.31 -1.87 -5.87
C ALA A 87 -0.74 -3.31 -6.18
N HIS A 88 -0.05 -4.30 -5.61
CA HIS A 88 -0.42 -5.70 -5.77
C HIS A 88 -1.76 -6.05 -5.13
N CYS A 89 -2.07 -5.52 -3.95
CA CYS A 89 -3.37 -5.76 -3.32
C CYS A 89 -4.52 -5.24 -4.20
N ARG A 90 -4.38 -4.06 -4.80
CA ARG A 90 -5.38 -3.51 -5.72
C ARG A 90 -5.48 -4.33 -7.01
N ALA A 91 -4.34 -4.78 -7.56
CA ALA A 91 -4.32 -5.66 -8.73
C ALA A 91 -5.03 -7.00 -8.46
N VAL A 92 -4.79 -7.61 -7.29
CA VAL A 92 -5.49 -8.83 -6.83
C VAL A 92 -7.01 -8.61 -6.76
N LEU A 93 -7.43 -7.45 -6.26
CA LEU A 93 -8.84 -7.13 -6.09
C LEU A 93 -9.52 -6.60 -7.36
N GLY A 94 -8.78 -6.47 -8.46
CA GLY A 94 -9.28 -5.88 -9.70
C GLY A 94 -9.66 -4.40 -9.55
N ILE A 95 -9.16 -3.73 -8.51
CA ILE A 95 -9.43 -2.30 -8.28
C ILE A 95 -8.45 -1.53 -9.17
N PRO A 96 -8.92 -0.74 -10.16
CA PRO A 96 -8.02 0.08 -10.94
C PRO A 96 -7.26 1.00 -9.99
N GLN A 97 -5.94 1.09 -10.16
CA GLN A 97 -5.20 2.24 -9.65
C GLN A 97 -5.93 3.45 -10.23
N GLU A 98 -6.53 4.28 -9.39
CA GLU A 98 -7.02 5.57 -9.85
C GLU A 98 -5.73 6.34 -10.17
N ILE A 99 -5.22 6.14 -11.38
CA ILE A 99 -4.16 6.96 -11.93
C ILE A 99 -4.80 8.34 -11.82
N ALA A 100 -4.28 9.17 -10.93
CA ALA A 100 -4.63 10.57 -10.86
C ALA A 100 -4.38 11.11 -12.27
N ARG A 101 -5.42 11.06 -13.11
CA ARG A 101 -5.47 11.79 -14.34
C ARG A 101 -5.52 13.20 -13.85
N LYS A 102 -4.33 13.81 -13.78
CA LYS A 102 -4.16 15.23 -13.85
C LYS A 102 -4.78 15.62 -15.19
N ASP A 103 -6.10 15.76 -15.21
CA ASP A 103 -6.86 16.21 -16.36
C ASP A 103 -6.58 17.72 -16.52
N GLY A 104 -5.34 18.01 -16.88
CA GLY A 104 -4.94 19.23 -17.54
C GLY A 104 -5.24 19.05 -19.01
N GLY A 105 -6.52 19.01 -19.38
CA GLY A 105 -6.99 18.73 -20.72
C GLY A 105 -8.05 19.73 -21.14
N ARG A 106 -7.64 21.00 -21.32
CA ARG A 106 -8.43 22.11 -21.89
C ARG A 106 -9.23 21.63 -23.11
N GLY A 107 -10.49 21.27 -22.90
CA GLY A 107 -11.47 21.02 -23.94
C GLY A 107 -11.86 22.33 -24.62
N ARG A 108 -11.03 22.80 -25.55
CA ARG A 108 -11.40 23.84 -26.51
C ARG A 108 -11.39 23.24 -27.91
N THR A 109 -12.45 22.51 -28.24
CA THR A 109 -12.79 22.22 -29.64
C THR A 109 -13.88 23.20 -30.06
N THR A 110 -13.49 24.14 -30.90
CA THR A 110 -14.35 25.03 -31.68
C THR A 110 -15.27 24.19 -32.57
N PRO A 111 -16.58 24.45 -32.66
CA PRO A 111 -17.37 23.93 -33.77
C PRO A 111 -17.11 24.80 -35.01
N ILE A 112 -16.70 24.15 -36.09
CA ILE A 112 -16.71 24.70 -37.45
C ILE A 112 -17.89 24.01 -38.15
N ALA A 113 -18.99 24.74 -38.30
CA ALA A 113 -20.01 24.59 -39.36
C ALA A 113 -21.00 25.75 -39.21
#